data_AF-A0A931VVS9-F1
#
_entry.id   AF-A0A931VVS9-F1
#
_cell.length_a   1.000
_cell.length_b   1.000
_cell.length_c   1.000
_cell.angle_alpha   90.00
_cell.angle_beta   90.00
_cell.angle_gamma   90.00
#
_symmetry.space_group_name_H-M   'P 1'
#
loop_
_entity.id
_entity.type
_entity.pdbx_description
1 polymer ?
#
loop_
_entity_poly.entity_id
_entity_poly.type
_entity_poly.pdbx_seq_one_letter_code
_entity_poly.pdbx_strand_id
1 'polypeptide(L)'
;MDYWVLEKYIPAPGKTIGIWPNDWSYYWVDKYKNYYGFSELLVTWPTNNSMTETIQRINDAIAVGYSKENNLMYCNPWPVYTWTSLNEFRNFAYYYTDEPLEHGSSVSYLVNSSIYISSYNPSSKYIVGSSAGRYSISGITYDYLSFLNQTSNTYISFTAYEGGPFNNVCDQSENWTFLKDHYGDSNVIFQWIHLDRDYDAPFPLDCDIEYRTLFSSANALGLNKLWLFANGSIHFERLDTFCLDAFLTGWLNWFQRKWIYTYKCINQNPCDCDPYTLGGEWILVSKYATWETRTVSH
;
A
#
# COMPACT_ATOMS: atom_id res chain seq x y z
N MET A 1 6.82 10.89 34.91
CA MET A 1 7.32 11.49 33.66
C MET A 1 6.27 11.31 32.59
N ASP A 2 6.13 12.31 31.72
CA ASP A 2 5.09 12.33 30.69
C ASP A 2 5.76 12.13 29.33
N TYR A 3 5.25 11.18 28.54
CA TYR A 3 5.77 10.91 27.20
C TYR A 3 4.63 10.96 26.18
N TRP A 4 4.90 11.56 25.03
CA TRP A 4 4.05 11.40 23.86
C TRP A 4 4.44 10.13 23.14
N VAL A 5 3.52 9.18 23.05
CA VAL A 5 3.75 7.87 22.46
C VAL A 5 2.91 7.77 21.18
N LEU A 6 3.51 7.27 20.11
CA LEU A 6 2.81 6.92 18.88
C LEU A 6 1.73 5.88 19.19
N GLU A 7 0.47 6.18 18.86
CA GLU A 7 -0.61 5.19 18.90
C GLU A 7 -0.87 4.59 17.53
N LYS A 8 -0.83 5.42 16.47
CA LYS A 8 -1.05 5.00 15.09
C LYS A 8 -0.58 6.03 14.08
N TYR A 9 -0.42 5.59 12.85
CA TYR A 9 -0.27 6.44 11.68
C TYR A 9 -1.64 6.81 11.10
N ILE A 10 -1.73 7.98 10.48
CA ILE A 10 -2.89 8.42 9.70
C ILE A 10 -2.41 9.04 8.38
N PRO A 11 -3.11 8.83 7.24
CA PRO A 11 -2.73 9.49 5.99
C PRO A 11 -2.66 11.01 6.10
N ALA A 12 -1.67 11.62 5.44
CA ALA A 12 -1.63 13.06 5.27
C ALA A 12 -2.79 13.53 4.38
N PRO A 13 -3.27 14.79 4.53
CA PRO A 13 -4.34 15.32 3.69
C PRO A 13 -4.01 15.18 2.20
N GLY A 14 -4.94 14.60 1.44
CA GLY A 14 -4.77 14.37 0.01
C GLY A 14 -3.81 13.24 -0.35
N LYS A 15 -3.30 12.47 0.61
CA LYS A 15 -2.50 11.26 0.38
C LYS A 15 -3.30 10.00 0.69
N THR A 16 -3.04 8.95 -0.07
CA THR A 16 -3.65 7.62 0.09
C THR A 16 -2.56 6.58 0.04
N ILE A 17 -2.53 5.71 1.05
CA ILE A 17 -1.68 4.53 1.05
C ILE A 17 -2.59 3.29 1.11
N GLY A 18 -2.53 2.49 0.06
CA GLY A 18 -3.16 1.19 0.00
C GLY A 18 -2.16 0.07 0.30
N ILE A 19 -2.67 -1.12 0.59
CA ILE A 19 -1.86 -2.33 0.74
C ILE A 19 -2.54 -3.50 0.02
N TRP A 20 -1.74 -4.36 -0.60
CA TRP A 20 -2.11 -5.73 -0.94
C TRP A 20 -1.79 -6.61 0.27
N PRO A 21 -2.80 -7.01 1.07
CA PRO A 21 -2.56 -7.80 2.27
C PRO A 21 -2.11 -9.21 1.91
N ASN A 22 -1.09 -9.67 2.60
CA ASN A 22 -0.64 -11.06 2.59
C ASN A 22 -1.38 -11.92 3.63
N ASP A 23 -1.86 -11.31 4.72
CA ASP A 23 -2.62 -11.93 5.81
C ASP A 23 -3.98 -11.23 5.93
N TRP A 24 -5.04 -12.03 5.82
CA TRP A 24 -6.43 -11.58 5.84
C TRP A 24 -7.16 -11.88 7.14
N SER A 25 -6.45 -12.32 8.18
CA SER A 25 -7.05 -12.44 9.51
C SER A 25 -7.52 -11.07 10.00
N TYR A 26 -8.65 -11.07 10.72
CA TYR A 26 -9.26 -9.84 11.24
C TYR A 26 -8.26 -8.96 12.02
N TYR A 27 -7.40 -9.58 12.83
CA TYR A 27 -6.35 -8.89 13.58
C TYR A 27 -5.43 -8.06 12.67
N TRP A 28 -4.99 -8.64 11.55
CA TRP A 28 -4.08 -7.96 10.63
C TRP A 28 -4.78 -6.91 9.79
N VAL A 29 -5.98 -7.22 9.30
CA VAL A 29 -6.82 -6.27 8.57
C VAL A 29 -7.12 -5.02 9.42
N ASP A 30 -7.41 -5.22 10.70
CA ASP A 30 -7.56 -4.13 11.68
C ASP A 30 -6.25 -3.36 11.87
N LYS A 31 -5.14 -4.08 12.08
CA LYS A 31 -3.82 -3.46 12.31
C LYS A 31 -3.34 -2.62 11.12
N TYR A 32 -3.53 -3.07 9.89
CA TYR A 32 -3.19 -2.26 8.69
C TYR A 32 -3.90 -0.91 8.72
N LYS A 33 -5.18 -0.90 9.07
CA LYS A 33 -5.97 0.32 9.10
C LYS A 33 -5.67 1.19 10.30
N ASN A 34 -5.84 0.61 11.48
CA ASN A 34 -5.98 1.32 12.74
C ASN A 34 -4.64 1.56 13.43
N TYR A 35 -3.58 0.88 13.01
CA TYR A 35 -2.22 1.14 13.47
C TYR A 35 -1.35 1.74 12.35
N TYR A 36 -1.25 1.08 11.19
CA TYR A 36 -0.33 1.48 10.11
C TYR A 36 -0.87 2.58 9.18
N GLY A 37 -2.15 2.94 9.29
CA GLY A 37 -2.74 4.05 8.53
C GLY A 37 -3.05 3.73 7.07
N PHE A 38 -3.05 2.45 6.66
CA PHE A 38 -3.50 2.07 5.32
C PHE A 38 -4.99 2.38 5.17
N SER A 39 -5.34 3.20 4.17
CA SER A 39 -6.71 3.68 3.95
C SER A 39 -7.49 2.84 2.95
N GLU A 40 -6.80 2.04 2.15
CA GLU A 40 -7.37 1.20 1.09
C GLU A 40 -6.74 -0.21 1.13
N LEU A 41 -7.50 -1.23 0.70
CA LEU A 41 -7.02 -2.60 0.54
C LEU A 41 -7.24 -3.09 -0.90
N LEU A 42 -6.31 -3.91 -1.39
CA LEU A 42 -6.54 -4.73 -2.56
C LEU A 42 -7.24 -6.01 -2.10
N VAL A 43 -8.49 -6.18 -2.49
CA VAL A 43 -9.23 -7.42 -2.28
C VAL A 43 -8.90 -8.36 -3.42
N THR A 44 -8.25 -9.49 -3.10
CA THR A 44 -7.88 -10.52 -4.08
C THR A 44 -8.81 -11.72 -4.01
N TRP A 45 -8.97 -12.36 -5.17
CA TRP A 45 -9.49 -13.72 -5.20
C TRP A 45 -8.44 -14.66 -4.58
N PRO A 46 -8.78 -15.45 -3.55
CA PRO A 46 -7.86 -16.42 -2.98
C PRO A 46 -7.45 -17.46 -4.03
N THR A 47 -6.24 -18.01 -3.85
CA THR A 47 -5.62 -19.00 -4.75
C THR A 47 -6.44 -20.29 -4.92
N ASN A 48 -7.33 -20.59 -3.98
CA ASN A 48 -8.27 -21.72 -4.02
C ASN A 48 -9.54 -21.44 -4.86
N ASN A 49 -9.65 -20.26 -5.48
CA ASN A 49 -10.82 -19.80 -6.21
C ASN A 49 -12.14 -19.78 -5.38
N SER A 50 -12.07 -19.65 -4.05
CA SER A 50 -13.25 -19.61 -3.19
C SER A 50 -13.91 -18.23 -3.14
N MET A 51 -15.09 -18.11 -3.76
CA MET A 51 -15.91 -16.89 -3.70
C MET A 51 -16.31 -16.53 -2.27
N THR A 52 -16.65 -17.53 -1.45
CA THR A 52 -17.04 -17.34 -0.04
C THR A 52 -15.95 -16.67 0.77
N GLU A 53 -14.68 -17.04 0.52
CA GLU A 53 -13.55 -16.44 1.22
C GLU A 53 -13.31 -15.00 0.78
N THR A 54 -13.45 -14.66 -0.51
CA THR A 54 -13.41 -13.25 -0.96
C THR A 54 -14.52 -12.42 -0.31
N ILE A 55 -15.74 -12.95 -0.22
CA ILE A 55 -16.86 -12.27 0.47
C ILE A 55 -16.51 -12.03 1.95
N GLN A 56 -15.92 -13.02 2.62
CA GLN A 56 -15.49 -12.87 4.00
C GLN A 56 -14.42 -11.78 4.15
N ARG A 57 -13.40 -11.74 3.27
CA ARG A 57 -12.37 -10.69 3.25
C ARG A 57 -12.97 -9.28 3.10
N ILE A 58 -13.98 -9.13 2.24
CA ILE A 58 -14.72 -7.87 2.08
C ILE A 58 -15.46 -7.52 3.37
N ASN A 59 -16.15 -8.48 3.98
CA ASN A 59 -16.90 -8.25 5.22
C ASN A 59 -15.97 -7.86 6.38
N ASP A 60 -14.82 -8.53 6.52
CA ASP A 60 -13.83 -8.22 7.55
C ASP A 60 -13.24 -6.82 7.33
N ALA A 61 -12.91 -6.46 6.09
CA ALA A 61 -12.45 -5.12 5.74
C ALA A 61 -13.49 -4.04 6.09
N ILE A 62 -14.77 -4.28 5.81
CA ILE A 62 -15.86 -3.36 6.16
C ILE A 62 -16.01 -3.27 7.69
N ALA A 63 -15.93 -4.39 8.40
CA ALA A 63 -16.07 -4.43 9.86
C ALA A 63 -14.98 -3.66 10.60
N VAL A 64 -13.76 -3.59 10.06
CA VAL A 64 -12.70 -2.71 10.61
C VAL A 64 -12.80 -1.26 10.12
N GLY A 65 -13.71 -0.97 9.18
CA GLY A 65 -14.03 0.37 8.70
C GLY A 65 -13.41 0.78 7.37
N TYR A 66 -12.87 -0.15 6.55
CA TYR A 66 -12.57 0.18 5.15
C TYR A 66 -13.86 0.43 4.37
N SER A 67 -13.82 1.36 3.43
CA SER A 67 -14.93 1.59 2.51
C SER A 67 -14.81 0.62 1.33
N LYS A 68 -15.90 -0.10 1.03
CA LYS A 68 -16.01 -0.89 -0.21
C LYS A 68 -15.77 -0.02 -1.45
N GLU A 69 -16.17 1.24 -1.38
CA GLU A 69 -16.06 2.19 -2.48
C GLU A 69 -14.62 2.68 -2.69
N ASN A 70 -13.72 2.56 -1.71
CA ASN A 70 -12.33 3.02 -1.86
C ASN A 70 -11.33 1.88 -2.06
N ASN A 71 -11.75 0.63 -1.88
CA ASN A 71 -10.87 -0.52 -2.05
C ASN A 71 -10.67 -0.86 -3.53
N LEU A 72 -9.56 -1.54 -3.80
CA LEU A 72 -9.17 -2.02 -5.12
C LEU A 72 -9.62 -3.48 -5.24
N MET A 73 -10.35 -3.84 -6.30
CA MET A 73 -10.72 -5.22 -6.58
C MET A 73 -9.77 -5.83 -7.59
N TYR A 74 -9.09 -6.92 -7.23
CA TYR A 74 -8.26 -7.66 -8.17
C TYR A 74 -9.12 -8.39 -9.21
N CYS A 75 -8.80 -8.16 -10.47
CA CYS A 75 -9.31 -8.84 -11.64
C CYS A 75 -8.21 -9.73 -12.17
N ASN A 76 -8.49 -11.02 -12.25
CA ASN A 76 -7.54 -11.97 -12.82
C ASN A 76 -7.07 -11.50 -14.23
N PRO A 77 -5.83 -11.74 -14.65
CA PRO A 77 -5.41 -11.36 -16.00
C PRO A 77 -6.02 -12.23 -17.09
N TRP A 78 -6.50 -13.43 -16.75
CA TRP A 78 -7.07 -14.38 -17.70
C TRP A 78 -8.57 -14.14 -17.93
N PRO A 79 -9.03 -14.10 -19.20
CA PRO A 79 -10.41 -13.73 -19.53
C PRO A 79 -11.50 -14.53 -18.81
N VAL A 80 -11.28 -15.84 -18.64
CA VAL A 80 -12.28 -16.75 -18.07
C VAL A 80 -12.61 -16.40 -16.61
N TYR A 81 -11.60 -16.05 -15.81
CA TYR A 81 -11.77 -15.82 -14.37
C TYR A 81 -12.19 -14.39 -14.04
N THR A 82 -11.84 -13.44 -14.91
CA THR A 82 -12.17 -12.02 -14.72
C THR A 82 -13.63 -11.75 -14.83
N TRP A 83 -14.31 -12.36 -15.81
CA TRP A 83 -15.75 -12.16 -15.96
C TRP A 83 -16.52 -12.65 -14.75
N THR A 84 -16.07 -13.73 -14.09
CA THR A 84 -16.66 -14.15 -12.81
C THR A 84 -16.39 -13.11 -11.72
N SER A 85 -15.16 -12.59 -11.62
CA SER A 85 -14.78 -11.57 -10.63
C SER A 85 -15.65 -10.31 -10.78
N LEU A 86 -15.80 -9.83 -12.02
CA LEU A 86 -16.54 -8.62 -12.36
C LEU A 86 -18.06 -8.79 -12.17
N ASN A 87 -18.60 -9.99 -12.42
CA ASN A 87 -20.01 -10.26 -12.21
C ASN A 87 -20.38 -10.33 -10.71
N GLU A 88 -19.54 -10.96 -9.90
CA GLU A 88 -19.82 -11.19 -8.47
C GLU A 88 -19.45 -9.98 -7.61
N PHE A 89 -18.37 -9.28 -7.94
CA PHE A 89 -17.82 -8.20 -7.13
C PHE A 89 -17.96 -6.83 -7.79
N ARG A 90 -19.21 -6.42 -7.94
CA ARG A 90 -19.60 -5.11 -8.49
C ARG A 90 -19.45 -3.98 -7.46
N ASN A 91 -19.34 -2.75 -7.96
CA ASN A 91 -19.37 -1.48 -7.22
C ASN A 91 -18.11 -1.16 -6.40
N PHE A 92 -16.93 -1.54 -6.88
CA PHE A 92 -15.67 -0.96 -6.40
C PHE A 92 -15.38 0.33 -7.19
N ALA A 93 -14.72 1.33 -6.59
CA ALA A 93 -14.26 2.48 -7.37
C ALA A 93 -12.98 2.18 -8.13
N TYR A 94 -12.22 1.15 -7.76
CA TYR A 94 -11.01 0.78 -8.45
C TYR A 94 -10.97 -0.73 -8.71
N TYR A 95 -10.57 -1.10 -9.92
CA TYR A 95 -10.31 -2.48 -10.34
C TYR A 95 -8.87 -2.59 -10.81
N TYR A 96 -8.14 -3.64 -10.43
CA TYR A 96 -6.75 -3.85 -10.84
C TYR A 96 -6.59 -5.19 -11.53
N THR A 97 -5.93 -5.23 -12.68
CA THR A 97 -5.47 -6.49 -13.28
C THR A 97 -3.98 -6.40 -13.52
N ASP A 98 -3.27 -7.50 -13.28
CA ASP A 98 -1.82 -7.51 -13.34
C ASP A 98 -1.31 -8.21 -14.59
N GLU A 99 -0.52 -7.50 -15.40
CA GLU A 99 0.16 -8.03 -16.59
C GLU A 99 -0.75 -8.74 -17.61
N PRO A 100 -1.97 -8.24 -17.91
CA PRO A 100 -2.91 -9.01 -18.73
C PRO A 100 -2.40 -9.26 -20.15
N LEU A 101 -1.76 -8.28 -20.81
CA LEU A 101 -1.25 -8.46 -22.17
C LEU A 101 -0.03 -9.40 -22.18
N GLU A 102 0.83 -9.28 -21.19
CA GLU A 102 1.97 -10.17 -20.97
C GLU A 102 1.51 -11.62 -20.67
N HIS A 103 0.32 -11.79 -20.08
CA HIS A 103 -0.36 -13.07 -19.89
C HIS A 103 -1.24 -13.52 -21.07
N GLY A 104 -1.16 -12.85 -22.22
CA GLY A 104 -1.81 -13.26 -23.47
C GLY A 104 -3.26 -12.81 -23.64
N SER A 105 -3.75 -11.88 -22.80
CA SER A 105 -5.01 -11.19 -23.08
C SER A 105 -4.87 -10.25 -24.28
N SER A 106 -6.01 -9.91 -24.89
CA SER A 106 -6.06 -8.99 -26.04
C SER A 106 -6.47 -7.59 -25.62
N VAL A 107 -6.11 -6.58 -26.43
CA VAL A 107 -6.59 -5.20 -26.26
C VAL A 107 -8.13 -5.15 -26.24
N SER A 108 -8.79 -5.85 -27.17
CA SER A 108 -10.26 -5.89 -27.22
C SER A 108 -10.89 -6.43 -25.94
N TYR A 109 -10.23 -7.39 -25.29
CA TYR A 109 -10.66 -7.90 -24.00
C TYR A 109 -10.59 -6.82 -22.91
N LEU A 110 -9.47 -6.10 -22.81
CA LEU A 110 -9.32 -5.02 -21.83
C LEU A 110 -10.33 -3.89 -22.06
N VAL A 111 -10.56 -3.50 -23.32
CA VAL A 111 -11.58 -2.52 -23.69
C VAL A 111 -12.96 -2.98 -23.21
N ASN A 112 -13.34 -4.24 -23.48
CA ASN A 112 -14.61 -4.80 -23.05
C ASN A 112 -14.75 -4.86 -21.52
N SER A 113 -13.70 -5.26 -20.81
CA SER A 113 -13.68 -5.25 -19.34
C SER A 113 -13.89 -3.84 -18.79
N SER A 114 -13.22 -2.84 -19.39
CA SER A 114 -13.38 -1.44 -18.97
C SER A 114 -14.79 -0.90 -19.19
N ILE A 115 -15.35 -1.15 -20.38
CA ILE A 115 -16.72 -0.77 -20.71
C ILE A 115 -17.68 -1.44 -19.74
N TYR A 116 -17.50 -2.73 -19.47
CA TYR A 116 -18.34 -3.47 -18.53
C TYR A 116 -18.28 -2.84 -17.13
N ILE A 117 -17.08 -2.64 -16.58
CA ILE A 117 -16.83 -2.01 -15.27
C ILE A 117 -17.56 -0.65 -15.18
N SER A 118 -17.38 0.20 -16.20
CA SER A 118 -18.01 1.53 -16.26
C SER A 118 -19.53 1.49 -16.39
N SER A 119 -20.09 0.43 -16.97
CA SER A 119 -21.55 0.30 -17.14
C SER A 119 -22.29 0.00 -15.83
N TYR A 120 -21.60 -0.60 -14.83
CA TYR A 120 -22.14 -0.81 -13.49
C TYR A 120 -21.83 0.35 -12.54
N ASN A 121 -20.61 0.89 -12.61
CA ASN A 121 -20.20 2.05 -11.82
C ASN A 121 -19.48 3.06 -12.73
N PRO A 122 -20.16 4.11 -13.23
CA PRO A 122 -19.56 5.08 -14.14
C PRO A 122 -18.37 5.85 -13.57
N SER A 123 -18.20 5.88 -12.24
CA SER A 123 -17.07 6.54 -11.57
C SER A 123 -15.89 5.60 -11.29
N SER A 124 -16.02 4.31 -11.63
CA SER A 124 -14.98 3.32 -11.39
C SER A 124 -13.80 3.48 -12.35
N LYS A 125 -12.62 3.18 -11.84
CA LYS A 125 -11.34 3.25 -12.55
C LYS A 125 -10.78 1.85 -12.72
N TYR A 126 -10.28 1.54 -13.90
CA TYR A 126 -9.67 0.26 -14.21
C TYR A 126 -8.16 0.44 -14.44
N ILE A 127 -7.38 -0.10 -13.52
CA ILE A 127 -5.94 0.01 -13.50
C ILE A 127 -5.34 -1.29 -14.03
N VAL A 128 -4.42 -1.15 -14.97
CA VAL A 128 -3.72 -2.28 -15.57
C VAL A 128 -2.24 -2.20 -15.23
N GLY A 129 -1.75 -3.23 -14.55
CA GLY A 129 -0.34 -3.43 -14.29
C GLY A 129 0.37 -3.92 -15.54
N SER A 130 1.54 -3.37 -15.84
CA SER A 130 2.40 -3.85 -16.93
C SER A 130 3.83 -4.04 -16.44
N SER A 131 4.54 -5.02 -17.00
CA SER A 131 5.99 -5.16 -16.86
C SER A 131 6.76 -4.63 -18.07
N ALA A 132 6.09 -3.87 -18.95
CA ALA A 132 6.69 -3.26 -20.13
C ALA A 132 7.88 -2.37 -19.71
N GLY A 133 9.05 -2.98 -19.82
CA GLY A 133 10.26 -2.56 -19.14
C GLY A 133 11.28 -3.69 -19.10
N ARG A 134 10.91 -4.88 -18.63
CA ARG A 134 11.90 -5.96 -18.53
C ARG A 134 12.37 -6.50 -19.88
N TYR A 135 11.57 -6.35 -20.93
CA TYR A 135 11.95 -6.67 -22.31
C TYR A 135 11.20 -5.73 -23.26
N SER A 136 11.94 -4.98 -24.07
CA SER A 136 11.45 -4.14 -25.15
C SER A 136 10.64 -4.95 -26.18
N ILE A 137 9.38 -5.26 -25.88
CA ILE A 137 8.40 -5.64 -26.88
C ILE A 137 7.66 -4.36 -27.20
N SER A 138 8.19 -3.59 -28.17
CA SER A 138 7.56 -2.37 -28.65
C SER A 138 6.07 -2.55 -28.94
N GLY A 139 5.63 -3.75 -29.32
CA GLY A 139 4.22 -4.10 -29.53
C GLY A 139 3.33 -3.95 -28.30
N ILE A 140 3.75 -4.43 -27.13
CA ILE A 140 2.90 -4.44 -25.91
C ILE A 140 2.66 -3.01 -25.40
N THR A 141 3.67 -2.14 -25.48
CA THR A 141 3.53 -0.73 -25.14
C THR A 141 2.52 -0.01 -26.05
N TYR A 142 2.56 -0.28 -27.37
CA TYR A 142 1.56 0.26 -28.31
C TYR A 142 0.16 -0.29 -28.06
N ASP A 143 0.05 -1.55 -27.66
CA ASP A 143 -1.23 -2.17 -27.31
C ASP A 143 -1.84 -1.53 -26.05
N TYR A 144 -1.02 -1.21 -25.04
CA TYR A 144 -1.47 -0.43 -23.88
C TYR A 144 -1.90 0.99 -24.25
N LEU A 145 -1.16 1.69 -25.10
CA LEU A 145 -1.58 3.01 -25.62
C LEU A 145 -2.89 2.92 -26.40
N SER A 146 -3.05 1.90 -27.24
CA SER A 146 -4.27 1.64 -28.01
C SER A 146 -5.47 1.42 -27.09
N PHE A 147 -5.27 0.66 -26.01
CA PHE A 147 -6.28 0.43 -24.99
C PHE A 147 -6.67 1.73 -24.25
N LEU A 148 -5.69 2.49 -23.75
CA LEU A 148 -5.91 3.76 -23.05
C LEU A 148 -6.64 4.77 -23.94
N ASN A 149 -6.35 4.82 -25.24
CA ASN A 149 -7.02 5.73 -26.17
C ASN A 149 -8.47 5.34 -26.50
N GLN A 150 -8.88 4.11 -26.20
CA GLN A 150 -10.24 3.61 -26.48
C GLN A 150 -11.17 3.69 -25.26
N THR A 151 -10.64 4.05 -24.09
CA THR A 151 -11.37 3.97 -22.82
C THR A 151 -11.05 5.17 -21.93
N SER A 152 -12.05 5.77 -21.30
CA SER A 152 -11.87 7.01 -20.52
C SER A 152 -11.62 6.78 -19.03
N ASN A 153 -11.80 5.55 -18.56
CA ASN A 153 -11.71 5.17 -17.15
C ASN A 153 -10.52 4.25 -16.85
N THR A 154 -9.54 4.19 -17.75
CA THR A 154 -8.42 3.26 -17.66
C THR A 154 -7.12 3.97 -17.35
N TYR A 155 -6.27 3.28 -16.61
CA TYR A 155 -5.02 3.81 -16.10
C TYR A 155 -3.98 2.70 -16.11
N ILE A 156 -2.72 3.10 -16.17
CA ILE A 156 -1.59 2.18 -16.18
C ILE A 156 -0.74 2.38 -14.93
N SER A 157 -0.24 1.27 -14.42
CA SER A 157 0.75 1.19 -13.35
C SER A 157 1.80 0.17 -13.77
N PHE A 158 2.98 0.22 -13.16
CA PHE A 158 3.85 -0.95 -13.21
C PHE A 158 3.17 -2.10 -12.46
N THR A 159 3.51 -3.34 -12.80
CA THR A 159 3.10 -4.49 -12.00
C THR A 159 3.60 -4.34 -10.56
N ALA A 160 2.83 -4.89 -9.62
CA ALA A 160 3.22 -5.00 -8.22
C ALA A 160 4.56 -5.73 -8.03
N TYR A 161 4.95 -6.57 -8.99
CA TYR A 161 6.10 -7.45 -8.87
C TYR A 161 7.41 -6.88 -9.41
N GLU A 162 7.43 -5.77 -10.17
CA GLU A 162 8.62 -5.32 -10.90
C GLU A 162 9.13 -3.93 -10.46
N GLY A 163 10.44 -3.84 -10.29
CA GLY A 163 11.21 -2.59 -10.20
C GLY A 163 11.68 -2.10 -11.58
N GLY A 164 10.95 -2.46 -12.63
CA GLY A 164 11.06 -1.94 -14.00
C GLY A 164 12.32 -2.28 -14.82
N PRO A 165 12.46 -1.65 -16.01
CA PRO A 165 13.51 -1.92 -17.02
C PRO A 165 14.94 -1.65 -16.58
N PHE A 166 15.11 -0.69 -15.68
CA PHE A 166 16.42 -0.17 -15.34
C PHE A 166 17.06 -1.12 -14.34
N ASN A 167 18.36 -1.40 -14.51
CA ASN A 167 19.13 -2.39 -13.73
C ASN A 167 19.19 -2.12 -12.20
N ASN A 168 18.39 -1.18 -11.69
CA ASN A 168 18.21 -0.91 -10.28
C ASN A 168 16.98 -1.64 -9.76
N VAL A 169 17.19 -2.86 -9.27
CA VAL A 169 16.12 -3.76 -8.78
C VAL A 169 15.38 -3.18 -7.56
N CYS A 170 15.90 -2.10 -6.96
CA CYS A 170 15.56 -1.61 -5.62
C CYS A 170 15.08 -0.15 -5.58
N ASP A 171 15.19 0.60 -6.69
CA ASP A 171 14.53 1.90 -6.82
C ASP A 171 13.56 1.88 -8.00
N GLN A 172 12.26 1.95 -7.67
CA GLN A 172 11.19 1.96 -8.66
C GLN A 172 10.91 3.35 -9.27
N SER A 173 11.58 4.41 -8.78
CA SER A 173 11.28 5.80 -9.11
C SER A 173 11.48 6.16 -10.58
N GLU A 174 12.54 5.65 -11.21
CA GLU A 174 12.81 5.86 -12.64
C GLU A 174 11.69 5.28 -13.51
N ASN A 175 11.09 4.18 -13.07
CA ASN A 175 10.01 3.51 -13.77
C ASN A 175 8.71 4.30 -13.67
N TRP A 176 8.40 4.81 -12.49
CA TRP A 176 7.22 5.65 -12.29
C TRP A 176 7.33 6.93 -13.13
N THR A 177 8.53 7.50 -13.21
CA THR A 177 8.84 8.64 -14.09
C THR A 177 8.61 8.26 -15.55
N PHE A 178 9.17 7.15 -16.01
CA PHE A 178 8.97 6.64 -17.37
C PHE A 178 7.48 6.46 -17.72
N LEU A 179 6.66 5.88 -16.84
CA LEU A 179 5.23 5.69 -17.14
C LEU A 179 4.51 7.01 -17.33
N LYS A 180 4.79 8.00 -16.47
CA LYS A 180 4.17 9.32 -16.59
C LYS A 180 4.61 10.03 -17.86
N ASP A 181 5.89 9.96 -18.20
CA ASP A 181 6.44 10.55 -19.43
C ASP A 181 5.87 9.86 -20.69
N HIS A 182 5.70 8.53 -20.64
CA HIS A 182 5.30 7.74 -21.80
C HIS A 182 3.79 7.72 -22.03
N TYR A 183 3.01 7.47 -20.98
CA TYR A 183 1.56 7.33 -21.05
C TYR A 183 0.79 8.60 -20.66
N GLY A 184 1.48 9.59 -20.08
CA GLY A 184 0.90 10.87 -19.67
C GLY A 184 0.40 10.87 -18.22
N ASP A 185 0.51 12.04 -17.57
CA ASP A 185 0.15 12.25 -16.16
C ASP A 185 -1.26 11.82 -15.80
N SER A 186 -2.23 12.03 -16.69
CA SER A 186 -3.64 11.68 -16.44
C SER A 186 -3.88 10.17 -16.40
N ASN A 187 -2.98 9.37 -17.00
CA ASN A 187 -3.14 7.93 -17.14
C ASN A 187 -2.40 7.14 -16.05
N VAL A 188 -1.67 7.82 -15.15
CA VAL A 188 -0.93 7.21 -14.05
C VAL A 188 -1.38 7.83 -12.73
N ILE A 189 -2.29 7.15 -12.03
CA ILE A 189 -2.95 7.67 -10.81
C ILE A 189 -2.44 7.06 -9.51
N PHE A 190 -1.72 5.94 -9.57
CA PHE A 190 -1.01 5.36 -8.44
C PHE A 190 0.18 4.51 -8.92
N GLN A 191 1.07 4.16 -7.99
CA GLN A 191 2.12 3.17 -8.21
C GLN A 191 2.26 2.19 -7.05
N TRP A 192 2.84 1.03 -7.34
CA TRP A 192 3.19 0.02 -6.33
C TRP A 192 4.58 0.26 -5.75
N ILE A 193 4.72 -0.02 -4.45
CA ILE A 193 5.99 -0.19 -3.73
C ILE A 193 6.11 -1.67 -3.37
N HIS A 194 7.24 -2.33 -3.67
CA HIS A 194 7.43 -3.75 -3.42
C HIS A 194 8.25 -4.02 -2.14
N LEU A 195 7.59 -4.49 -1.08
CA LEU A 195 8.19 -4.70 0.23
C LEU A 195 9.43 -5.62 0.23
N ASP A 196 9.40 -6.77 -0.45
CA ASP A 196 10.50 -7.75 -0.38
C ASP A 196 11.66 -7.51 -1.35
N ARG A 197 11.47 -6.72 -2.42
CA ARG A 197 12.57 -6.31 -3.31
C ARG A 197 13.46 -5.27 -2.63
N ASP A 198 12.84 -4.40 -1.83
CA ASP A 198 13.53 -3.39 -1.03
C ASP A 198 14.21 -3.97 0.23
N TYR A 199 14.15 -5.30 0.47
CA TYR A 199 14.66 -5.90 1.71
C TYR A 199 15.41 -7.24 1.53
N ASP A 200 14.95 -8.17 0.68
CA ASP A 200 15.40 -9.59 0.68
C ASP A 200 16.04 -10.02 -0.66
N ALA A 201 16.87 -9.18 -1.29
CA ALA A 201 17.63 -9.62 -2.45
C ALA A 201 18.57 -10.81 -2.05
N PRO A 202 18.42 -12.02 -2.63
CA PRO A 202 19.20 -13.21 -2.25
C PRO A 202 20.65 -13.19 -2.74
N PHE A 203 21.09 -12.06 -3.27
CA PHE A 203 22.46 -11.73 -3.64
C PHE A 203 22.78 -10.39 -2.98
N PRO A 204 24.07 -10.08 -2.69
CA PRO A 204 24.45 -8.76 -2.18
C PRO A 204 24.26 -7.72 -3.29
N LEU A 205 23.00 -7.39 -3.57
CA LEU A 205 22.59 -6.10 -4.04
C LEU A 205 22.41 -5.34 -2.73
N ASP A 206 23.26 -4.34 -2.48
CA ASP A 206 23.13 -3.41 -1.36
C ASP A 206 21.84 -2.60 -1.54
N CYS A 207 20.70 -3.26 -1.37
CA CYS A 207 19.38 -2.68 -1.41
C CYS A 207 19.01 -2.36 0.02
N ASP A 208 19.61 -1.30 0.55
CA ASP A 208 19.09 -0.68 1.74
C ASP A 208 17.63 -0.26 1.48
N ILE A 209 16.81 -0.28 2.51
CA ILE A 209 15.40 0.11 2.43
C ILE A 209 15.33 1.59 1.99
N GLU A 210 14.95 1.83 0.74
CA GLU A 210 14.88 3.17 0.15
C GLU A 210 13.46 3.75 0.08
N TYR A 211 12.57 3.36 1.01
CA TYR A 211 11.19 3.91 1.04
C TYR A 211 11.17 5.43 1.06
N ARG A 212 12.13 6.08 1.73
CA ARG A 212 12.26 7.54 1.72
C ARG A 212 12.50 8.11 0.31
N THR A 213 13.37 7.49 -0.48
CA THR A 213 13.62 7.86 -1.89
C THR A 213 12.32 7.72 -2.68
N LEU A 214 11.66 6.56 -2.56
CA LEU A 214 10.40 6.28 -3.25
C LEU A 214 9.30 7.29 -2.91
N PHE A 215 9.04 7.57 -1.62
CA PHE A 215 8.03 8.57 -1.23
C PHE A 215 8.37 9.99 -1.69
N SER A 216 9.67 10.35 -1.69
CA SER A 216 10.14 11.64 -2.18
C SER A 216 9.94 11.75 -3.70
N SER A 217 10.25 10.70 -4.44
CA SER A 217 10.00 10.61 -5.88
C SER A 217 8.51 10.64 -6.20
N ALA A 218 7.67 9.96 -5.42
CA ALA A 218 6.23 10.04 -5.56
C ALA A 218 5.69 11.47 -5.34
N ASN A 219 6.25 12.22 -4.38
CA ASN A 219 5.95 13.64 -4.21
C ASN A 219 6.37 14.47 -5.43
N ALA A 220 7.59 14.26 -5.94
CA ALA A 220 8.10 14.97 -7.12
C ALA A 220 7.26 14.71 -8.38
N LEU A 221 6.76 13.48 -8.52
CA LEU A 221 5.88 13.06 -9.61
C LEU A 221 4.41 13.49 -9.42
N GLY A 222 4.08 14.16 -8.32
CA GLY A 222 2.70 14.57 -8.02
C GLY A 222 1.75 13.40 -7.76
N LEU A 223 2.28 12.23 -7.42
CA LEU A 223 1.46 11.08 -7.02
C LEU A 223 0.84 11.35 -5.65
N ASN A 224 -0.43 11.02 -5.54
CA ASN A 224 -1.19 11.15 -4.30
C ASN A 224 -1.66 9.79 -3.75
N LYS A 225 -1.43 8.71 -4.51
CA LYS A 225 -1.80 7.36 -4.13
C LYS A 225 -0.64 6.41 -4.38
N LEU A 226 -0.27 5.65 -3.36
CA LEU A 226 0.72 4.57 -3.43
C LEU A 226 0.12 3.29 -2.85
N TRP A 227 0.60 2.16 -3.34
CA TRP A 227 0.16 0.85 -2.88
C TRP A 227 1.35 0.01 -2.46
N LEU A 228 1.32 -0.53 -1.25
CA LEU A 228 2.34 -1.47 -0.81
C LEU A 228 1.96 -2.89 -1.25
N PHE A 229 2.83 -3.53 -2.01
CA PHE A 229 2.77 -4.97 -2.27
C PHE A 229 3.72 -5.69 -1.34
N ALA A 230 3.21 -6.66 -0.59
CA ALA A 230 4.01 -7.52 0.26
C ALA A 230 3.81 -8.98 -0.16
N ASN A 231 4.86 -9.60 -0.71
CA ASN A 231 4.84 -11.01 -1.06
C ASN A 231 5.21 -11.85 0.17
N GLY A 232 4.56 -13.00 0.34
CA GLY A 232 4.90 -13.90 1.46
C GLY A 232 4.57 -13.34 2.84
N SER A 233 5.34 -13.71 3.87
CA SER A 233 5.10 -13.30 5.26
C SER A 233 5.69 -11.92 5.53
N ILE A 234 4.85 -10.89 5.69
CA ILE A 234 5.25 -9.57 6.17
C ILE A 234 6.02 -9.74 7.48
N HIS A 235 7.27 -9.30 7.47
CA HIS A 235 8.03 -9.04 8.69
C HIS A 235 7.56 -7.69 9.25
N PHE A 236 6.97 -7.69 10.45
CA PHE A 236 6.41 -6.48 11.09
C PHE A 236 7.36 -5.29 11.08
N GLU A 237 8.65 -5.56 11.25
CA GLU A 237 9.75 -4.59 11.26
C GLU A 237 9.82 -3.78 9.93
N ARG A 238 9.44 -4.40 8.80
CA ARG A 238 9.38 -3.75 7.48
C ARG A 238 8.25 -2.74 7.39
N LEU A 239 7.07 -3.08 7.94
CA LEU A 239 5.94 -2.14 7.97
C LEU A 239 6.22 -0.95 8.88
N ASP A 240 6.86 -1.17 10.03
CA ASP A 240 7.23 -0.07 10.92
C ASP A 240 8.21 0.89 10.23
N THR A 241 9.18 0.36 9.47
CA THR A 241 10.14 1.16 8.68
C THR A 241 9.44 1.91 7.54
N PHE A 242 8.59 1.22 6.76
CA PHE A 242 7.79 1.83 5.70
C PHE A 242 6.94 3.00 6.22
N CYS A 243 6.20 2.80 7.31
CA CYS A 243 5.36 3.84 7.88
C CYS A 243 6.18 4.99 8.49
N LEU A 244 7.35 4.71 9.08
CA LEU A 244 8.27 5.74 9.55
C LEU A 244 8.76 6.62 8.40
N ASP A 245 9.22 6.03 7.29
CA ASP A 245 9.66 6.81 6.13
C ASP A 245 8.52 7.54 5.44
N ALA A 246 7.32 6.94 5.39
CA ALA A 246 6.12 7.62 4.93
C ALA A 246 5.79 8.85 5.80
N PHE A 247 5.98 8.75 7.12
CA PHE A 247 5.84 9.91 8.01
C PHE A 247 6.90 10.97 7.74
N LEU A 248 8.18 10.57 7.64
CA LEU A 248 9.31 11.47 7.40
C LEU A 248 9.28 12.16 6.03
N THR A 249 8.40 11.73 5.13
CA THR A 249 8.24 12.29 3.77
C THR A 249 6.87 12.93 3.56
N GLY A 250 6.07 13.11 4.62
CA GLY A 250 4.78 13.78 4.57
C GLY A 250 3.65 12.98 3.94
N TRP A 251 3.78 11.66 3.82
CA TRP A 251 2.72 10.75 3.37
C TRP A 251 1.82 10.28 4.51
N LEU A 252 2.37 10.12 5.71
CA LEU A 252 1.63 9.81 6.94
C LEU A 252 1.88 10.90 8.00
N ASN A 253 0.97 11.00 8.95
CA ASN A 253 1.13 11.74 10.20
C ASN A 253 1.15 10.76 11.37
N TRP A 254 1.76 11.17 12.47
CA TRP A 254 1.69 10.44 13.74
C TRP A 254 0.53 10.93 14.59
N PHE A 255 -0.38 10.03 14.94
CA PHE A 255 -1.34 10.26 16.01
C PHE A 255 -0.74 9.77 17.33
N GLN A 256 -0.46 10.72 18.24
CA GLN A 256 0.18 10.47 19.52
C GLN A 256 -0.77 10.71 20.68
N ARG A 257 -0.62 9.92 21.74
CA ARG A 257 -1.26 10.15 23.03
C ARG A 257 -0.21 10.44 24.08
N LYS A 258 -0.53 11.33 25.01
CA LYS A 258 0.30 11.55 26.19
C LYS A 258 0.02 10.48 27.23
N TRP A 259 1.09 9.87 27.74
CA TRP A 259 1.06 8.83 28.75
C TRP A 259 1.83 9.29 29.99
N ILE A 260 1.28 9.00 31.17
CA ILE A 260 1.94 9.28 32.45
C ILE A 260 2.54 7.99 32.97
N TYR A 261 3.84 8.05 33.28
CA TYR A 261 4.63 6.95 33.80
C TYR A 261 5.06 7.26 35.23
N THR A 262 4.75 6.34 36.14
CA THR A 262 5.10 6.45 37.56
C THR A 262 6.16 5.40 37.86
N TYR A 263 7.29 5.85 38.41
CA TYR A 263 8.41 4.99 38.76
C TYR A 263 8.59 4.97 40.29
N LYS A 264 9.22 3.91 40.79
CA LYS A 264 9.63 3.77 42.18
C LYS A 264 11.09 3.34 42.24
N CYS A 265 11.82 3.90 43.19
CA CYS A 265 13.19 3.51 43.50
C CYS A 265 13.21 2.07 44.05
N ILE A 266 14.08 1.20 43.51
CA ILE A 266 14.27 -0.18 43.98
C ILE A 266 15.01 -0.18 45.33
N ASN A 267 15.89 0.79 45.56
CA ASN A 267 16.65 0.90 46.80
C ASN A 267 15.74 1.30 47.98
N GLN A 268 16.02 0.72 49.16
CA GLN A 268 15.23 0.98 50.38
C GLN A 268 15.29 2.46 50.80
N ASN A 269 16.35 3.18 50.41
CA ASN A 269 16.49 4.60 50.62
C ASN A 269 16.22 5.37 49.30
N PRO A 270 15.13 6.16 49.21
CA PRO A 270 14.79 6.89 48.00
C PRO A 270 15.78 8.00 47.62
N CYS A 271 16.70 8.38 48.53
CA CYS A 271 17.78 9.31 48.25
C CYS A 271 18.94 8.70 47.44
N ASP A 272 18.98 7.37 47.31
CA ASP A 272 20.04 6.67 46.59
C ASP A 272 19.77 6.62 45.08
N CYS A 273 18.53 6.91 44.66
CA CYS A 273 18.15 6.97 43.25
C CYS A 273 18.35 8.38 42.69
N ASP A 274 19.02 8.49 41.54
CA ASP A 274 19.14 9.76 40.82
C ASP A 274 17.75 10.23 40.33
N PRO A 275 17.23 11.37 40.82
CA PRO A 275 15.93 11.88 40.39
C PRO A 275 15.97 12.52 38.98
N TYR A 276 17.16 12.75 38.41
CA TYR A 276 17.33 13.44 37.13
C TYR A 276 17.55 12.46 35.96
N THR A 277 17.88 11.20 36.22
CA THR A 277 18.02 10.17 35.19
C THR A 277 17.35 8.85 35.57
N LEU A 278 16.61 8.25 34.63
CA LEU A 278 16.03 6.92 34.81
C LEU A 278 17.11 5.86 34.53
N GLY A 279 17.99 5.64 35.51
CA GLY A 279 18.92 4.50 35.52
C GLY A 279 18.26 3.18 35.92
N GLY A 280 19.06 2.11 36.04
CA GLY A 280 18.58 0.76 36.42
C GLY A 280 18.01 0.63 37.84
N GLU A 281 18.01 1.72 38.60
CA GLU A 281 17.54 1.80 40.00
C GLU A 281 16.05 2.18 40.10
N TRP A 282 15.41 2.51 38.96
CA TRP A 282 13.99 2.85 38.87
C TRP A 282 13.19 1.71 38.23
N ILE A 283 12.14 1.26 38.90
CA ILE A 283 11.13 0.35 38.35
C ILE A 283 9.88 1.11 37.94
N LEU A 284 9.38 0.85 36.73
CA LEU A 284 8.07 1.33 36.30
C LEU A 284 6.98 0.65 37.14
N VAL A 285 6.23 1.43 37.91
CA VAL A 285 5.14 0.95 38.77
C VAL A 285 3.80 1.03 38.07
N SER A 286 3.56 2.11 37.32
CA SER A 286 2.32 2.28 36.58
C SER A 286 2.52 3.10 35.32
N LYS A 287 1.71 2.79 34.31
CA LYS A 287 1.58 3.54 33.07
C LYS A 287 0.09 3.69 32.80
N TYR A 288 -0.38 4.92 32.61
CA TYR A 288 -1.78 5.18 32.24
C TYR A 288 -1.90 6.24 31.15
N ALA A 289 -2.86 5.99 30.26
CA ALA A 289 -3.17 6.85 29.13
C ALA A 289 -3.91 8.10 29.61
N THR A 290 -3.53 9.28 29.10
CA THR A 290 -4.33 10.50 29.30
C THR A 290 -5.34 10.67 28.17
N TRP A 291 -6.25 11.64 28.32
CA TRP A 291 -7.15 12.06 27.24
C TRP A 291 -6.46 12.99 26.22
N GLU A 292 -5.25 13.49 26.53
CA GLU A 292 -4.52 14.40 25.66
C GLU A 292 -3.95 13.63 24.46
N THR A 293 -4.35 14.05 23.26
CA THR A 293 -3.85 13.53 21.98
C THR A 293 -3.36 14.66 21.09
N ARG A 294 -2.48 14.34 20.14
CA ARG A 294 -2.03 15.28 19.12
C ARG A 294 -1.73 14.55 17.82
N THR A 295 -1.85 15.28 16.72
CA THR A 295 -1.34 14.85 15.41
C THR A 295 -0.04 15.60 15.14
N VAL A 296 1.01 14.86 14.80
CA VAL A 296 2.30 15.43 14.38
C VAL A 296 2.44 15.19 12.89
N SER A 297 2.66 16.29 12.15
CA SER A 297 2.92 16.29 10.72
C SER A 297 4.38 16.61 10.46
N HIS A 298 4.89 16.13 9.32
CA HIS A 298 6.21 16.46 8.79
C HIS A 298 6.11 17.53 7.71
#